data_AF-A0AAN6NNH9-F1
#
_entry.id   AF-A0AAN6NNH9-F1
#
_cell.length_a   1.000
_cell.length_b   1.000
_cell.length_c   1.000
_cell.angle_alpha   90.00
_cell.angle_beta   90.00
_cell.angle_gamma   90.00
#
_symmetry.space_group_name_H-M   'P 1'
#
loop_
_entity.id
_entity.type
_entity.pdbx_description
1 polymer ?
#
loop_
_entity_poly.entity_id
_entity_poly.type
_entity_poly.pdbx_seq_one_letter_code
_entity_poly.pdbx_strand_id
1 'polypeptide(L)'
;ILWPDGTPWRGSSRCSSPDDNASVASSTDSAVVLNDKTRNGKKPRPLLDSLWNYFTEKPVGTTETFPADADTTSIAYLTIPQEHLHRVADPRLVLDPMAANMNVDGIMQVYFTDDRPRICAVVSVNMLRFFLKYGGDDLDLDTDPRLAATRNFVVNCLVNNAVMNGTRHYTITESFLYFVILFFAELRAKAENNPTKNVNVRQTLKRHIYRSLVQSLGKPGNPLGLAMRVRACQVFGIERDLLKWEMDELLVLQEEDGGWPAGYFCRAGRTGADIGSQGFTTAMAWRILKDYEREDCVA
;
A
#
# COMPACT_ATOMS: atom_id res chain seq x y z
N ILE A 1 2.83 -5.83 26.80
CA ILE A 1 2.38 -5.87 25.39
C ILE A 1 1.33 -6.96 25.31
N LEU A 2 0.13 -6.62 24.82
CA LEU A 2 -0.93 -7.57 24.54
C LEU A 2 -1.08 -7.66 23.02
N TRP A 3 -1.45 -8.80 22.49
CA TRP A 3 -1.90 -8.90 21.11
C TRP A 3 -3.29 -8.25 20.97
N PRO A 4 -3.71 -7.85 19.76
CA PRO A 4 -5.06 -7.33 19.52
C PRO A 4 -6.20 -8.30 19.88
N ASP A 5 -5.91 -9.58 20.07
CA ASP A 5 -6.84 -10.59 20.60
C ASP A 5 -6.81 -10.71 22.13
N GLY A 6 -6.09 -9.81 22.81
CA GLY A 6 -5.91 -9.78 24.26
C GLY A 6 -4.88 -10.76 24.81
N THR A 7 -4.19 -11.55 23.96
CA THR A 7 -3.22 -12.52 24.45
C THR A 7 -1.91 -11.86 24.90
N PRO A 8 -1.24 -12.31 25.97
CA PRO A 8 0.01 -11.72 26.41
C PRO A 8 1.15 -11.94 25.41
N TRP A 9 1.86 -10.87 25.06
CA TRP A 9 3.11 -10.97 24.31
C TRP A 9 4.17 -11.69 25.15
N ARG A 10 4.65 -12.84 24.67
CA ARG A 10 5.71 -13.61 25.31
C ARG A 10 7.03 -13.21 24.67
N GLY A 11 7.65 -12.15 25.20
CA GLY A 11 9.00 -11.78 24.79
C GLY A 11 9.98 -12.95 24.89
N SER A 12 10.93 -12.98 23.94
CA SER A 12 12.01 -13.95 23.78
C SER A 12 12.28 -14.82 25.01
N SER A 13 11.65 -16.00 25.04
CA SER A 13 12.02 -17.07 25.96
C SER A 13 11.53 -18.42 25.41
N ARG A 14 12.51 -19.16 24.87
CA ARG A 14 12.57 -20.60 24.57
C ARG A 14 11.35 -21.22 23.87
N CYS A 15 11.57 -21.59 22.61
CA CYS A 15 10.77 -22.52 21.83
C CYS A 15 10.27 -23.69 22.68
N SER A 16 8.96 -23.75 22.82
CA SER A 16 8.23 -24.96 23.17
C SER A 16 7.02 -25.01 22.24
N SER A 17 7.06 -25.89 21.23
CA SER A 17 5.83 -26.38 20.56
C SER A 17 4.90 -26.95 21.63
N PRO A 18 3.56 -26.80 21.53
CA PRO A 18 2.84 -27.59 20.53
C PRO A 18 1.47 -27.06 20.03
N ASP A 19 0.98 -27.81 19.05
CA ASP A 19 -0.41 -28.10 18.66
C ASP A 19 -1.26 -27.08 17.89
N ASP A 20 -1.41 -27.41 16.61
CA ASP A 20 -2.52 -27.08 15.73
C ASP A 20 -3.86 -27.47 16.38
N ASN A 21 -4.62 -26.49 16.85
CA ASN A 21 -6.07 -26.37 16.66
C ASN A 21 -6.61 -25.18 17.46
N ALA A 22 -6.79 -24.05 16.79
CA ALA A 22 -7.71 -23.01 17.24
C ALA A 22 -8.31 -22.31 16.03
N SER A 23 -9.52 -22.75 15.68
CA SER A 23 -10.45 -21.98 14.86
C SER A 23 -10.78 -20.67 15.59
N VAL A 24 -10.26 -19.54 15.10
CA VAL A 24 -10.63 -18.21 15.61
C VAL A 24 -11.56 -17.55 14.60
N ALA A 25 -12.77 -17.29 15.06
CA ALA A 25 -13.78 -16.52 14.35
C ALA A 25 -13.28 -15.10 14.12
N SER A 26 -13.22 -14.71 12.85
CA SER A 26 -12.90 -13.34 12.41
C SER A 26 -14.15 -12.48 12.48
N SER A 27 -14.26 -11.60 13.49
CA SER A 27 -15.08 -10.39 13.38
C SER A 27 -14.15 -9.19 13.23
N THR A 28 -13.82 -8.86 11.98
CA THR A 28 -13.26 -7.57 11.61
C THR A 28 -14.38 -6.76 10.94
N ASP A 29 -15.02 -5.88 11.70
CA ASP A 29 -15.90 -4.85 11.16
C ASP A 29 -15.06 -3.75 10.50
N SER A 30 -14.53 -4.12 9.34
CA SER A 30 -14.27 -3.28 8.17
C SER A 30 -14.27 -4.21 6.97
N ALA A 31 -15.32 -5.04 6.90
CA ALA A 31 -15.56 -5.88 5.76
C ALA A 31 -15.96 -4.98 4.59
N VAL A 32 -15.20 -5.07 3.50
CA VAL A 32 -15.71 -4.72 2.17
C VAL A 32 -17.05 -5.44 2.04
N VAL A 33 -18.15 -4.69 2.05
CA VAL A 33 -19.49 -5.25 1.83
C VAL A 33 -19.53 -5.71 0.37
N LEU A 34 -19.11 -6.95 0.14
CA LEU A 34 -19.34 -7.66 -1.11
C LEU A 34 -20.84 -7.92 -1.16
N ASN A 35 -21.55 -7.07 -1.88
CA ASN A 35 -23.00 -7.17 -2.07
C ASN A 35 -23.30 -8.51 -2.76
N ASP A 36 -23.64 -9.54 -1.98
CA ASP A 36 -23.87 -10.90 -2.44
C ASP A 36 -25.26 -11.01 -3.09
N LYS A 37 -25.39 -10.43 -4.28
CA LYS A 37 -26.48 -10.76 -5.19
C LYS A 37 -25.95 -11.78 -6.17
N THR A 38 -26.15 -13.05 -5.82
CA THR A 38 -26.01 -14.20 -6.71
C THR A 38 -26.79 -13.95 -8.00
N ARG A 39 -26.09 -13.51 -9.05
CA ARG A 39 -26.68 -13.25 -10.36
C ARG A 39 -26.08 -14.23 -11.35
N ASN A 40 -26.83 -15.29 -11.62
CA ASN A 40 -26.59 -16.18 -12.75
C ASN A 40 -26.64 -15.37 -14.05
N GLY A 41 -25.49 -15.14 -14.68
CA GLY A 41 -25.42 -14.54 -16.00
C GLY A 41 -24.01 -14.13 -16.43
N LYS A 42 -23.49 -14.81 -17.47
CA LYS A 42 -22.21 -14.54 -18.14
C LYS A 42 -22.22 -13.23 -18.96
N LYS A 43 -22.57 -12.08 -18.36
CA LYS A 43 -22.32 -10.78 -18.99
C LYS A 43 -21.07 -10.16 -18.36
N PRO A 44 -20.09 -9.69 -19.15
CA PRO A 44 -18.96 -8.96 -18.59
C PRO A 44 -19.49 -7.73 -17.85
N ARG A 45 -19.00 -7.52 -16.62
CA ARG A 45 -19.35 -6.32 -15.84
C ARG A 45 -18.85 -5.07 -16.58
N PRO A 46 -19.62 -3.98 -16.65
CA PRO A 46 -19.15 -2.70 -17.20
C PRO A 46 -17.87 -2.23 -16.51
N LEU A 47 -17.04 -1.44 -17.22
CA LEU A 47 -15.83 -0.81 -16.66
C LEU A 47 -16.12 -0.08 -15.34
N LEU A 48 -17.27 0.57 -15.23
CA LEU A 48 -17.68 1.29 -14.02
C LEU A 48 -17.78 0.39 -12.78
N ASP A 49 -18.11 -0.90 -12.95
CA ASP A 49 -18.17 -1.89 -11.87
C ASP A 49 -16.78 -2.38 -11.43
N SER A 50 -15.72 -2.00 -12.16
CA SER A 50 -14.32 -2.34 -11.90
C SER A 50 -13.50 -1.16 -11.39
N LEU A 51 -14.14 -0.02 -11.14
CA LEU A 51 -13.49 1.18 -10.63
C LEU A 51 -14.03 1.47 -9.22
N TRP A 52 -13.14 1.84 -8.30
CA TRP A 52 -13.49 2.23 -6.94
C TRP A 52 -13.14 3.70 -6.70
N ASN A 53 -13.83 4.28 -5.74
CA ASN A 53 -13.53 5.60 -5.21
C ASN A 53 -13.33 5.50 -3.69
N TYR A 54 -12.70 6.52 -3.11
CA TYR A 54 -12.38 6.61 -1.69
C TYR A 54 -13.56 6.33 -0.72
N PHE A 55 -14.78 6.68 -1.09
CA PHE A 55 -15.96 6.57 -0.23
C PHE A 55 -16.78 5.31 -0.55
N THR A 56 -17.04 4.51 0.48
CA THR A 56 -18.01 3.40 0.43
C THR A 56 -19.46 3.89 0.56
N GLU A 57 -19.67 4.99 1.28
CA GLU A 57 -20.95 5.65 1.48
C GLU A 57 -21.01 7.02 0.78
N LYS A 58 -22.03 7.83 1.10
CA LYS A 58 -22.15 9.17 0.56
C LYS A 58 -20.88 9.98 0.87
N PRO A 59 -20.27 10.65 -0.12
CA PRO A 59 -19.05 11.43 0.11
C PRO A 59 -19.24 12.51 1.17
N VAL A 60 -18.29 12.60 2.11
CA VAL A 60 -18.29 13.59 3.20
C VAL A 60 -17.18 14.61 2.99
N GLY A 61 -17.48 15.90 3.22
CA GLY A 61 -16.48 16.98 3.11
C GLY A 61 -16.01 17.27 1.68
N THR A 62 -16.77 16.85 0.67
CA THR A 62 -16.45 16.98 -0.76
C THR A 62 -17.71 17.25 -1.59
N THR A 63 -17.65 17.04 -2.91
CA THR A 63 -18.78 17.14 -3.84
C THR A 63 -19.84 16.07 -3.58
N GLU A 64 -21.07 16.30 -4.06
CA GLU A 64 -22.21 15.38 -3.87
C GLU A 64 -21.93 13.97 -4.42
N THR A 65 -21.28 13.89 -5.58
CA THR A 65 -20.72 12.67 -6.14
C THR A 65 -19.19 12.74 -6.08
N PHE A 66 -18.53 11.60 -5.92
CA PHE A 66 -17.06 11.53 -5.95
C PHE A 66 -16.61 10.53 -7.03
N PRO A 67 -15.73 10.94 -7.95
CA PRO A 67 -15.33 10.09 -9.05
C PRO A 67 -14.46 8.94 -8.57
N ALA A 68 -14.50 7.83 -9.31
CA ALA A 68 -13.53 6.75 -9.14
C ALA A 68 -12.10 7.24 -9.38
N ASP A 69 -11.18 6.63 -8.65
CA ASP A 69 -9.77 6.99 -8.67
C ASP A 69 -8.87 5.75 -8.79
N ALA A 70 -7.71 5.96 -9.40
CA ALA A 70 -6.74 4.93 -9.66
C ALA A 70 -6.10 4.39 -8.38
N ASP A 71 -6.01 5.18 -7.30
CA ASP A 71 -5.38 4.73 -6.06
C ASP A 71 -6.25 3.69 -5.35
N THR A 72 -7.51 4.04 -5.10
CA THR A 72 -8.47 3.15 -4.45
C THR A 72 -8.69 1.89 -5.29
N THR A 73 -8.81 2.06 -6.63
CA THR A 73 -8.95 0.93 -7.56
C THR A 73 -7.74 0.00 -7.50
N SER A 74 -6.52 0.54 -7.57
CA SER A 74 -5.29 -0.26 -7.49
C SER A 74 -5.15 -0.94 -6.14
N ILE A 75 -5.33 -0.22 -5.03
CA ILE A 75 -5.21 -0.78 -3.67
C ILE A 75 -6.24 -1.89 -3.45
N ALA A 76 -7.49 -1.71 -3.87
CA ALA A 76 -8.54 -2.71 -3.72
C ALA A 76 -8.12 -4.04 -4.37
N TYR A 77 -7.73 -4.02 -5.66
CA TYR A 77 -7.30 -5.22 -6.35
C TYR A 77 -5.98 -5.79 -5.82
N LEU A 78 -5.01 -4.94 -5.46
CA LEU A 78 -3.74 -5.40 -4.89
C LEU A 78 -3.97 -6.15 -3.56
N THR A 79 -5.03 -5.82 -2.81
CA THR A 79 -5.34 -6.36 -1.49
C THR A 79 -6.30 -7.55 -1.50
N ILE A 80 -7.21 -7.65 -2.47
CA ILE A 80 -8.16 -8.78 -2.56
C ILE A 80 -7.39 -10.11 -2.72
N PRO A 81 -7.63 -11.11 -1.86
CA PRO A 81 -7.03 -12.44 -2.01
C PRO A 81 -7.38 -13.10 -3.34
N GLN A 82 -6.46 -13.91 -3.87
CA GLN A 82 -6.60 -14.52 -5.20
C GLN A 82 -7.89 -15.35 -5.32
N GLU A 83 -8.23 -16.09 -4.26
CA GLU A 83 -9.44 -16.89 -4.13
C GLU A 83 -10.72 -16.06 -4.10
N HIS A 84 -10.66 -14.74 -3.93
CA HIS A 84 -11.81 -13.83 -3.91
C HIS A 84 -11.90 -12.94 -5.15
N LEU A 85 -10.89 -12.91 -6.03
CA LEU A 85 -10.91 -12.09 -7.24
C LEU A 85 -12.08 -12.43 -8.18
N HIS A 86 -12.54 -13.68 -8.19
CA HIS A 86 -13.70 -14.10 -9.00
C HIS A 86 -15.02 -13.40 -8.60
N ARG A 87 -15.08 -12.75 -7.43
CA ARG A 87 -16.26 -12.04 -6.92
C ARG A 87 -16.36 -10.60 -7.41
N VAL A 88 -15.27 -10.05 -7.93
CA VAL A 88 -15.18 -8.69 -8.47
C VAL A 88 -14.98 -8.71 -9.98
N ALA A 89 -15.02 -7.55 -10.62
CA ALA A 89 -14.73 -7.45 -12.05
C ALA A 89 -13.27 -7.82 -12.35
N ASP A 90 -12.98 -8.28 -13.57
CA ASP A 90 -11.63 -8.64 -13.98
C ASP A 90 -10.71 -7.40 -13.95
N PRO A 91 -9.62 -7.40 -13.15
CA PRO A 91 -8.72 -6.25 -13.06
C PRO A 91 -8.09 -5.85 -14.39
N ARG A 92 -7.98 -6.79 -15.35
CA ARG A 92 -7.41 -6.50 -16.68
C ARG A 92 -8.26 -5.49 -17.47
N LEU A 93 -9.54 -5.34 -17.16
CA LEU A 93 -10.42 -4.35 -17.77
C LEU A 93 -10.02 -2.91 -17.42
N VAL A 94 -9.25 -2.72 -16.35
CA VAL A 94 -8.85 -1.40 -15.86
C VAL A 94 -7.53 -0.92 -16.49
N LEU A 95 -6.69 -1.83 -16.98
CA LEU A 95 -5.34 -1.51 -17.47
C LEU A 95 -5.34 -0.50 -18.61
N ASP A 96 -6.08 -0.76 -19.69
CA ASP A 96 -6.11 0.14 -20.85
C ASP A 96 -6.77 1.48 -20.54
N PRO A 97 -7.93 1.54 -19.83
CA PRO A 97 -8.49 2.83 -19.38
C PRO A 97 -7.56 3.63 -18.48
N MET A 98 -6.83 2.97 -17.57
CA MET A 98 -5.84 3.63 -16.70
C MET A 98 -4.67 4.17 -17.51
N ALA A 99 -4.14 3.39 -18.46
CA ALA A 99 -3.09 3.82 -19.38
C ALA A 99 -3.55 4.96 -20.31
N ALA A 100 -4.80 4.98 -20.74
CA ALA A 100 -5.33 6.03 -21.61
C ALA A 100 -5.61 7.34 -20.85
N ASN A 101 -5.82 7.29 -19.54
CA ASN A 101 -6.12 8.45 -18.71
C ASN A 101 -4.85 9.20 -18.30
N MET A 102 -4.28 9.98 -19.22
CA MET A 102 -3.03 10.71 -19.03
C MET A 102 -3.21 12.22 -19.03
N ASN A 103 -2.32 12.93 -18.33
CA ASN A 103 -2.17 14.38 -18.46
C ASN A 103 -1.37 14.74 -19.74
N VAL A 104 -1.14 16.03 -19.95
CA VAL A 104 -0.37 16.55 -21.11
C VAL A 104 1.09 16.06 -21.18
N ASP A 105 1.66 15.63 -20.06
CA ASP A 105 3.02 15.08 -19.99
C ASP A 105 3.06 13.55 -20.16
N GLY A 106 1.91 12.92 -20.42
CA GLY A 106 1.77 11.47 -20.52
C GLY A 106 1.73 10.75 -19.16
N ILE A 107 1.65 11.47 -18.04
CA ILE A 107 1.57 10.88 -16.70
C ILE A 107 0.12 10.50 -16.42
N MET A 108 -0.10 9.26 -15.97
CA MET A 108 -1.43 8.77 -15.63
C MET A 108 -2.07 9.57 -14.50
N GLN A 109 -3.36 9.85 -14.64
CA GLN A 109 -4.10 10.71 -13.73
C GLN A 109 -4.76 9.91 -12.60
N VAL A 110 -4.95 10.59 -11.46
CA VAL A 110 -5.54 10.03 -10.24
C VAL A 110 -7.02 9.70 -10.46
N TYR A 111 -7.81 10.62 -11.02
CA TYR A 111 -9.25 10.42 -11.16
C TYR A 111 -9.61 10.02 -12.58
N PHE A 112 -10.59 9.12 -12.72
CA PHE A 112 -11.15 8.70 -14.01
C PHE A 112 -12.19 9.72 -14.53
N THR A 113 -11.80 11.00 -14.60
CA THR A 113 -12.66 12.09 -15.06
C THR A 113 -11.82 13.31 -15.44
N ASP A 114 -12.26 14.04 -16.47
CA ASP A 114 -11.54 15.17 -17.05
C ASP A 114 -11.62 16.45 -16.18
N ASP A 115 -12.60 16.53 -15.27
CA ASP A 115 -12.80 17.70 -14.40
C ASP A 115 -11.79 17.78 -13.24
N ARG A 116 -11.01 16.72 -13.02
CA ARG A 116 -9.99 16.62 -11.97
C ARG A 116 -8.67 16.11 -12.50
N PRO A 117 -7.98 16.88 -13.37
CA PRO A 117 -6.72 16.45 -13.93
C PRO A 117 -5.62 16.56 -12.86
N ARG A 118 -5.36 15.47 -12.16
CA ARG A 118 -4.46 15.40 -11.01
C ARG A 118 -3.50 14.25 -11.21
N ILE A 119 -2.24 14.49 -10.90
CA ILE A 119 -1.21 13.46 -10.77
C ILE A 119 -0.75 13.40 -9.31
N CYS A 120 -0.29 12.24 -8.87
CA CYS A 120 0.27 12.06 -7.53
C CYS A 120 1.29 10.92 -7.56
N ALA A 121 2.46 11.15 -6.95
CA ALA A 121 3.53 10.17 -6.93
C ALA A 121 3.13 8.88 -6.20
N VAL A 122 2.40 9.00 -5.08
CA VAL A 122 1.90 7.85 -4.30
C VAL A 122 0.95 7.00 -5.15
N VAL A 123 -0.05 7.64 -5.77
CA VAL A 123 -1.02 6.97 -6.64
C VAL A 123 -0.33 6.34 -7.85
N SER A 124 0.65 7.04 -8.43
CA SER A 124 1.44 6.54 -9.56
C SER A 124 2.19 5.25 -9.22
N VAL A 125 2.70 5.11 -8.00
CA VAL A 125 3.31 3.85 -7.55
C VAL A 125 2.28 2.73 -7.53
N ASN A 126 1.09 2.96 -6.96
CA ASN A 126 0.04 1.95 -6.89
C ASN A 126 -0.49 1.55 -8.28
N MET A 127 -0.56 2.48 -9.23
CA MET A 127 -0.84 2.17 -10.64
C MET A 127 0.23 1.23 -11.21
N LEU A 128 1.52 1.56 -11.06
CA LEU A 128 2.61 0.71 -11.58
C LEU A 128 2.62 -0.69 -10.95
N ARG A 129 2.33 -0.79 -9.64
CA ARG A 129 2.14 -2.07 -8.94
C ARG A 129 0.96 -2.85 -9.52
N PHE A 130 -0.14 -2.18 -9.80
CA PHE A 130 -1.32 -2.78 -10.42
C PHE A 130 -0.99 -3.34 -11.82
N PHE A 131 -0.29 -2.58 -12.66
CA PHE A 131 0.23 -3.08 -13.94
C PHE A 131 1.17 -4.28 -13.73
N LEU A 132 2.09 -4.21 -12.77
CA LEU A 132 3.02 -5.31 -12.52
C LEU A 132 2.29 -6.61 -12.12
N LYS A 133 1.22 -6.52 -11.33
CA LYS A 133 0.41 -7.68 -10.90
C LYS A 133 -0.47 -8.23 -12.03
N TYR A 134 -1.10 -7.36 -12.83
CA TYR A 134 -2.18 -7.77 -13.75
C TYR A 134 -1.88 -7.60 -15.24
N GLY A 135 -0.80 -6.93 -15.62
CA GLY A 135 -0.39 -6.69 -17.01
C GLY A 135 0.16 -7.91 -17.76
N GLY A 136 0.16 -9.08 -17.11
CA GLY A 136 0.68 -10.33 -17.67
C GLY A 136 2.19 -10.48 -17.51
N ASP A 137 2.68 -11.67 -17.85
CA ASP A 137 4.10 -12.00 -17.70
C ASP A 137 4.98 -11.31 -18.74
N ASP A 138 4.40 -10.89 -19.88
CA ASP A 138 5.07 -10.17 -20.96
C ASP A 138 5.22 -8.66 -20.71
N LEU A 139 4.60 -8.10 -19.66
CA LEU A 139 4.81 -6.70 -19.28
C LEU A 139 6.24 -6.43 -18.83
N ASP A 140 6.91 -5.51 -19.51
CA ASP A 140 8.20 -4.94 -19.10
C ASP A 140 8.05 -3.43 -18.89
N LEU A 141 8.15 -2.99 -17.64
CA LEU A 141 8.05 -1.59 -17.28
C LEU A 141 9.18 -0.78 -17.90
N ASP A 142 10.35 -1.35 -18.19
CA ASP A 142 11.47 -0.60 -18.77
C ASP A 142 11.19 -0.22 -20.25
N THR A 143 10.42 -1.04 -20.97
CA THR A 143 10.21 -0.90 -22.41
C THR A 143 8.77 -0.54 -22.80
N ASP A 144 7.77 -0.69 -21.92
CA ASP A 144 6.38 -0.33 -22.24
C ASP A 144 6.21 1.21 -22.33
N PRO A 145 5.93 1.75 -23.54
CA PRO A 145 5.84 3.19 -23.75
C PRO A 145 4.64 3.82 -23.04
N ARG A 146 3.57 3.05 -22.78
CA ARG A 146 2.38 3.54 -22.07
C ARG A 146 2.67 3.87 -20.61
N LEU A 147 3.71 3.25 -20.04
CA LEU A 147 4.05 3.39 -18.62
C LEU A 147 5.27 4.28 -18.40
N ALA A 148 6.01 4.63 -19.45
CA ALA A 148 7.29 5.31 -19.38
C ALA A 148 7.23 6.63 -18.61
N ALA A 149 6.27 7.51 -18.91
CA ALA A 149 6.17 8.81 -18.25
C ALA A 149 5.81 8.67 -16.76
N THR A 150 4.83 7.84 -16.40
CA THR A 150 4.44 7.58 -15.02
C THR A 150 5.57 6.91 -14.22
N ARG A 151 6.26 5.93 -14.82
CA ARG A 151 7.45 5.29 -14.22
C ARG A 151 8.55 6.31 -13.97
N ASN A 152 8.87 7.14 -14.96
CA ASN A 152 9.89 8.16 -14.83
C ASN A 152 9.52 9.19 -13.75
N PHE A 153 8.25 9.57 -13.66
CA PHE A 153 7.75 10.46 -12.60
C PHE A 153 8.00 9.87 -11.21
N VAL A 154 7.64 8.61 -10.96
CA VAL A 154 7.89 7.93 -9.67
C VAL A 154 9.38 7.84 -9.36
N VAL A 155 10.20 7.41 -10.33
CA VAL A 155 11.65 7.30 -10.17
C VAL A 155 12.26 8.67 -9.85
N ASN A 156 11.89 9.71 -10.60
CA ASN A 156 12.40 11.05 -10.39
C ASN A 156 11.96 11.63 -9.03
N CYS A 157 10.75 11.33 -8.57
CA CYS A 157 10.31 11.74 -7.23
C CYS A 157 11.21 11.15 -6.13
N LEU A 158 11.59 9.87 -6.24
CA LEU A 158 12.49 9.22 -5.30
C LEU A 158 13.92 9.77 -5.41
N VAL A 159 14.46 9.82 -6.63
CA VAL A 159 15.85 10.26 -6.91
C VAL A 159 16.09 11.68 -6.41
N ASN A 160 15.14 12.58 -6.64
CA ASN A 160 15.25 13.99 -6.30
C ASN A 160 14.65 14.34 -4.94
N ASN A 161 14.23 13.36 -4.13
CA ASN A 161 13.59 13.60 -2.83
C ASN A 161 12.38 14.55 -2.94
N ALA A 162 11.64 14.50 -4.05
CA ALA A 162 10.62 15.50 -4.38
C ALA A 162 9.36 15.43 -3.48
N VAL A 163 9.21 14.33 -2.73
CA VAL A 163 8.05 14.06 -1.87
C VAL A 163 8.40 14.06 -0.38
N MET A 164 9.57 14.59 0.01
CA MET A 164 10.04 14.57 1.42
C MET A 164 9.18 15.39 2.39
N ASN A 165 8.32 16.26 1.87
CA ASN A 165 7.35 17.04 2.64
C ASN A 165 5.91 16.56 2.37
N GLY A 166 5.76 15.33 1.88
CA GLY A 166 4.49 14.79 1.42
C GLY A 166 4.02 15.40 0.09
N THR A 167 2.75 15.19 -0.18
CA THR A 167 1.98 15.66 -1.33
C THR A 167 0.72 16.36 -0.82
N ARG A 168 -0.10 16.90 -1.74
CA ARG A 168 -1.37 17.55 -1.38
C ARG A 168 -2.27 16.67 -0.51
N HIS A 169 -2.35 15.37 -0.81
CA HIS A 169 -3.25 14.45 -0.11
C HIS A 169 -2.50 13.52 0.85
N TYR A 170 -1.31 13.03 0.51
CA TYR A 170 -0.49 12.20 1.43
C TYR A 170 0.55 13.08 2.09
N THR A 171 0.29 13.54 3.30
CA THR A 171 1.07 14.59 3.97
C THR A 171 2.35 14.08 4.60
N ILE A 172 2.53 12.76 4.67
CA ILE A 172 3.72 12.11 5.21
C ILE A 172 4.53 11.44 4.10
N THR A 173 5.85 11.55 4.17
CA THR A 173 6.79 10.95 3.22
C THR A 173 6.74 9.42 3.25
N GLU A 174 6.48 8.89 4.44
CA GLU A 174 6.38 7.46 4.71
C GLU A 174 5.33 6.80 3.84
N SER A 175 4.25 7.50 3.45
CA SER A 175 3.27 6.95 2.51
C SER A 175 3.90 6.65 1.15
N PHE A 176 4.68 7.58 0.59
CA PHE A 176 5.37 7.35 -0.68
C PHE A 176 6.42 6.25 -0.56
N LEU A 177 7.28 6.31 0.46
CA LEU A 177 8.34 5.32 0.63
C LEU A 177 7.78 3.91 0.82
N TYR A 178 6.73 3.76 1.63
CA TYR A 178 6.06 2.49 1.85
C TYR A 178 5.60 1.85 0.54
N PHE A 179 4.84 2.56 -0.28
CA PHE A 179 4.36 2.01 -1.54
C PHE A 179 5.48 1.76 -2.55
N VAL A 180 6.52 2.61 -2.60
CA VAL A 180 7.70 2.38 -3.44
C VAL A 180 8.43 1.10 -3.04
N ILE A 181 8.46 0.77 -1.75
CA ILE A 181 9.10 -0.44 -1.25
C ILE A 181 8.28 -1.68 -1.56
N LEU A 182 6.95 -1.61 -1.44
CA LEU A 182 6.08 -2.69 -1.89
C LEU A 182 6.25 -2.94 -3.41
N PHE A 183 6.32 -1.87 -4.19
CA PHE A 183 6.61 -1.95 -5.62
C PHE A 183 7.96 -2.60 -5.92
N PHE A 184 9.01 -2.19 -5.19
CA PHE A 184 10.33 -2.80 -5.32
C PHE A 184 10.35 -4.28 -4.91
N ALA A 185 9.62 -4.66 -3.87
CA ALA A 185 9.50 -6.05 -3.44
C ALA A 185 8.81 -6.92 -4.50
N GLU A 186 7.76 -6.41 -5.14
CA GLU A 186 7.09 -7.09 -6.26
C GLU A 186 8.03 -7.23 -7.47
N LEU A 187 8.82 -6.20 -7.79
CA LEU A 187 9.86 -6.27 -8.82
C LEU A 187 10.93 -7.31 -8.51
N ARG A 188 11.34 -7.44 -7.24
CA ARG A 188 12.30 -8.46 -6.80
C ARG A 188 11.71 -9.87 -6.96
N ALA A 189 10.48 -10.09 -6.52
CA ALA A 189 9.83 -11.39 -6.66
C ALA A 189 9.71 -11.81 -8.13
N LYS A 190 9.34 -10.90 -9.04
CA LYS A 190 9.31 -11.19 -10.48
C LYS A 190 10.70 -11.48 -11.08
N ALA A 191 11.74 -10.87 -10.53
CA ALA A 191 13.12 -11.09 -10.98
C ALA A 191 13.61 -12.52 -10.75
N GLU A 192 13.06 -13.24 -9.77
CA GLU A 192 13.40 -14.64 -9.49
C GLU A 192 13.05 -15.54 -10.69
N ASN A 193 11.96 -15.22 -11.39
CA ASN A 193 11.52 -15.94 -12.58
C ASN A 193 12.11 -15.37 -13.88
N ASN A 194 12.32 -14.06 -13.95
CA ASN A 194 12.86 -13.39 -15.13
C ASN A 194 13.80 -12.22 -14.76
N PRO A 195 15.12 -12.48 -14.59
CA PRO A 195 16.04 -11.53 -13.99
C PRO A 195 16.37 -10.31 -14.87
N THR A 196 16.22 -10.45 -16.19
CA THR A 196 16.51 -9.40 -17.19
C THR A 196 15.39 -8.39 -17.32
N LYS A 197 14.16 -8.76 -16.95
CA LYS A 197 12.99 -7.89 -17.05
C LYS A 197 12.94 -6.86 -15.91
N ASN A 198 12.48 -5.64 -16.23
CA ASN A 198 12.40 -4.52 -15.27
C ASN A 198 13.73 -4.22 -14.56
N VAL A 199 14.88 -4.60 -15.16
CA VAL A 199 16.18 -4.55 -14.50
C VAL A 199 16.61 -3.11 -14.19
N ASN A 200 16.33 -2.17 -15.10
CA ASN A 200 16.79 -0.78 -14.95
C ASN A 200 15.99 -0.07 -13.86
N VAL A 201 14.66 -0.17 -13.89
CA VAL A 201 13.81 0.38 -12.82
C VAL A 201 14.14 -0.27 -11.48
N ARG A 202 14.31 -1.60 -11.41
CA ARG A 202 14.65 -2.32 -10.17
C ARG A 202 15.99 -1.85 -9.58
N GLN A 203 17.03 -1.75 -10.40
CA GLN A 203 18.35 -1.31 -9.94
C GLN A 203 18.35 0.16 -9.48
N THR A 204 17.64 1.02 -10.21
CA THR A 204 17.52 2.43 -9.85
C THR A 204 16.80 2.59 -8.51
N LEU A 205 15.65 1.94 -8.32
CA LEU A 205 14.93 1.96 -7.05
C LEU A 205 15.80 1.44 -5.90
N LYS A 206 16.47 0.29 -6.06
CA LYS A 206 17.36 -0.27 -5.03
C LYS A 206 18.41 0.74 -4.55
N ARG A 207 19.03 1.48 -5.47
CA ARG A 207 20.08 2.47 -5.17
C ARG A 207 19.58 3.61 -4.29
N HIS A 208 18.34 4.06 -4.50
CA HIS A 208 17.81 5.24 -3.82
C HIS A 208 16.98 4.92 -2.58
N ILE A 209 16.27 3.78 -2.55
CA ILE A 209 15.41 3.38 -1.42
C ILE A 209 16.20 3.31 -0.11
N TYR A 210 17.35 2.62 -0.09
CA TYR A 210 18.13 2.45 1.14
C TYR A 210 18.47 3.80 1.78
N ARG A 211 18.95 4.74 0.97
CA ARG A 211 19.27 6.10 1.43
C ARG A 211 18.04 6.80 2.00
N SER A 212 16.91 6.77 1.29
CA SER A 212 15.67 7.42 1.74
C SER A 212 15.13 6.81 3.04
N LEU A 213 15.22 5.48 3.20
CA LEU A 213 14.83 4.79 4.44
C LEU A 213 15.71 5.20 5.61
N VAL A 214 17.03 5.08 5.49
CA VAL A 214 17.97 5.43 6.56
C VAL A 214 17.82 6.90 6.95
N GLN A 215 17.62 7.79 5.98
CA GLN A 215 17.37 9.22 6.23
C GLN A 215 16.01 9.49 6.88
N SER A 216 15.07 8.54 6.86
CA SER A 216 13.77 8.68 7.51
C SER A 216 13.77 8.24 8.97
N LEU A 217 14.73 7.41 9.38
CA LEU A 217 14.86 6.92 10.76
C LEU A 217 15.09 8.08 11.73
N GLY A 218 14.57 7.96 12.95
CA GLY A 218 14.65 8.96 14.01
C GLY A 218 13.73 10.16 13.81
N LYS A 219 13.03 10.27 12.66
CA LYS A 219 12.21 11.45 12.39
C LYS A 219 10.88 11.39 13.13
N PRO A 220 10.40 12.52 13.66
CA PRO A 220 9.07 12.59 14.24
C PRO A 220 8.02 12.32 13.15
N GLY A 221 6.98 11.60 13.50
CA GLY A 221 5.87 11.27 12.62
C GLY A 221 4.62 10.97 13.43
N ASN A 222 3.47 10.89 12.76
CA ASN A 222 2.28 10.37 13.39
C ASN A 222 2.40 8.84 13.57
N PRO A 223 1.56 8.19 14.40
CA PRO A 223 1.63 6.75 14.67
C PRO A 223 1.63 5.86 13.42
N LEU A 224 0.82 6.21 12.41
CA LEU A 224 0.78 5.48 11.14
C LEU A 224 2.06 5.71 10.33
N GLY A 225 2.61 6.93 10.32
CA GLY A 225 3.89 7.22 9.67
C GLY A 225 5.03 6.38 10.25
N LEU A 226 5.12 6.29 11.58
CA LEU A 226 6.08 5.40 12.26
C LEU A 226 5.88 3.94 11.82
N ALA A 227 4.65 3.43 11.87
CA ALA A 227 4.36 2.07 11.44
C ALA A 227 4.70 1.84 9.95
N MET A 228 4.39 2.78 9.07
CA MET A 228 4.74 2.73 7.64
C MET A 228 6.25 2.66 7.43
N ARG A 229 7.02 3.45 8.16
CA ARG A 229 8.49 3.45 8.10
C ARG A 229 9.08 2.13 8.56
N VAL A 230 8.68 1.65 9.74
CA VAL A 230 9.15 0.38 10.29
C VAL A 230 8.83 -0.76 9.32
N ARG A 231 7.59 -0.79 8.80
CA ARG A 231 7.19 -1.82 7.85
C ARG A 231 7.96 -1.75 6.55
N ALA A 232 8.16 -0.55 6.02
CA ALA A 232 8.97 -0.29 4.85
C ALA A 232 10.41 -0.82 5.04
N CYS A 233 11.02 -0.54 6.18
CA CYS A 233 12.34 -1.05 6.52
C CYS A 233 12.40 -2.58 6.59
N GLN A 234 11.42 -3.23 7.24
CA GLN A 234 11.31 -4.70 7.28
C GLN A 234 11.22 -5.31 5.87
N VAL A 235 10.34 -4.77 5.02
CA VAL A 235 10.14 -5.30 3.65
C VAL A 235 11.39 -5.11 2.78
N PHE A 236 12.12 -4.01 2.97
CA PHE A 236 13.37 -3.79 2.25
C PHE A 236 14.51 -4.70 2.73
N GLY A 237 14.52 -5.02 4.04
CA GLY A 237 15.57 -5.77 4.72
C GLY A 237 16.62 -4.87 5.36
N ILE A 238 16.20 -3.78 6.02
CA ILE A 238 17.08 -3.01 6.90
C ILE A 238 17.35 -3.84 8.17
N GLU A 239 18.60 -3.86 8.60
CA GLU A 239 19.06 -4.62 9.76
C GLU A 239 18.29 -4.26 11.04
N ARG A 240 17.95 -5.27 11.85
CA ARG A 240 17.17 -5.11 13.09
C ARG A 240 17.78 -4.12 14.07
N ASP A 241 19.11 -4.14 14.21
CA ASP A 241 19.83 -3.24 15.12
C ASP A 241 19.60 -1.76 14.78
N LEU A 242 19.47 -1.44 13.49
CA LEU A 242 19.14 -0.08 13.02
C LEU A 242 17.67 0.29 13.27
N LEU A 243 16.78 -0.69 13.41
CA LEU A 243 15.34 -0.48 13.61
C LEU A 243 14.91 -0.55 15.06
N LYS A 244 15.79 -0.97 15.97
CA LYS A 244 15.45 -1.20 17.39
C LYS A 244 14.73 -0.01 18.02
N TRP A 245 15.25 1.20 17.84
CA TRP A 245 14.62 2.40 18.39
C TRP A 245 13.22 2.65 17.82
N GLU A 246 13.03 2.49 16.51
CA GLU A 246 11.71 2.67 15.89
C GLU A 246 10.70 1.63 16.38
N MET A 247 11.17 0.39 16.60
CA MET A 247 10.35 -0.69 17.17
C MET A 247 9.96 -0.38 18.61
N ASP A 248 10.90 0.10 19.43
CA ASP A 248 10.65 0.49 20.82
C ASP A 248 9.61 1.64 20.89
N GLU A 249 9.77 2.68 20.06
CA GLU A 249 8.80 3.77 19.94
C GLU A 249 7.43 3.26 19.51
N LEU A 250 7.37 2.35 18.53
CA LEU A 250 6.11 1.76 18.10
C LEU A 250 5.45 0.99 19.24
N LEU A 251 6.19 0.20 20.01
CA LEU A 251 5.67 -0.59 21.12
C LEU A 251 5.15 0.28 22.28
N VAL A 252 5.79 1.42 22.55
CA VAL A 252 5.35 2.38 23.58
C VAL A 252 4.00 3.00 23.23
N LEU A 253 3.67 3.13 21.94
CA LEU A 253 2.38 3.66 21.50
C LEU A 253 1.20 2.70 21.67
N GLN A 254 1.42 1.43 22.06
CA GLN A 254 0.31 0.50 22.22
C GLN A 254 -0.64 0.95 23.35
N GLU A 255 -1.93 1.03 23.03
CA GLU A 255 -3.00 1.39 23.96
C GLU A 255 -3.46 0.17 24.78
N GLU A 256 -4.21 0.41 25.86
CA GLU A 256 -4.67 -0.64 26.78
C GLU A 256 -5.54 -1.72 26.11
N ASP A 257 -6.24 -1.36 25.03
CA ASP A 257 -7.07 -2.26 24.23
C ASP A 257 -6.25 -3.13 23.24
N GLY A 258 -4.92 -2.99 23.24
CA GLY A 258 -4.02 -3.66 22.31
C GLY A 258 -3.92 -2.99 20.94
N GLY A 259 -4.63 -1.88 20.73
CA GLY A 259 -4.58 -1.05 19.53
C GLY A 259 -3.43 -0.06 19.52
N TRP A 260 -3.34 0.71 18.43
CA TRP A 260 -2.43 1.83 18.28
C TRP A 260 -3.22 3.10 17.93
N PRO A 261 -2.80 4.28 18.42
CA PRO A 261 -3.52 5.52 18.17
C PRO A 261 -3.70 5.79 16.67
N ALA A 262 -4.80 6.45 16.32
CA ALA A 262 -5.08 6.82 14.95
C ALA A 262 -3.95 7.70 14.37
N GLY A 263 -3.34 7.23 13.29
CA GLY A 263 -2.43 8.04 12.48
C GLY A 263 -3.14 8.54 11.24
N TYR A 264 -2.85 9.78 10.82
CA TYR A 264 -3.39 10.32 9.59
C TYR A 264 -2.61 9.78 8.39
N PHE A 265 -3.35 9.31 7.39
CA PHE A 265 -2.81 8.78 6.15
C PHE A 265 -2.87 9.83 5.04
N CYS A 266 -4.00 10.52 4.96
CA CYS A 266 -4.23 11.53 3.96
C CYS A 266 -4.93 12.76 4.53
N ARG A 267 -5.07 13.79 3.71
CA ARG A 267 -5.70 15.06 4.05
C ARG A 267 -6.75 15.41 3.01
N ALA A 268 -7.90 15.89 3.45
CA ALA A 268 -8.94 16.40 2.57
C ALA A 268 -8.45 17.64 1.82
N GLY A 269 -8.33 17.56 0.49
CA GLY A 269 -7.69 18.61 -0.31
C GLY A 269 -8.41 19.97 -0.32
N ARG A 270 -9.68 20.05 0.12
CA ARG A 270 -10.45 21.30 0.21
C ARG A 270 -10.41 21.94 1.59
N THR A 271 -10.53 21.15 2.65
CA THR A 271 -10.61 21.64 4.04
C THR A 271 -9.28 21.60 4.76
N GLY A 272 -8.32 20.81 4.27
CA GLY A 272 -7.07 20.56 4.98
C GLY A 272 -7.21 19.64 6.20
N ALA A 273 -8.39 19.05 6.41
CA ALA A 273 -8.61 18.14 7.53
C ALA A 273 -7.85 16.83 7.33
N ASP A 274 -7.13 16.39 8.37
CA ASP A 274 -6.42 15.12 8.38
C ASP A 274 -7.40 13.96 8.53
N ILE A 275 -7.19 12.92 7.73
CA ILE A 275 -7.99 11.70 7.69
C ILE A 275 -7.11 10.54 8.12
N GLY A 276 -7.50 9.88 9.20
CA GLY A 276 -6.75 8.80 9.82
C GLY A 276 -7.64 7.66 10.28
N SER A 277 -7.00 6.54 10.65
CA SER A 277 -7.70 5.34 11.12
C SER A 277 -6.86 4.63 12.17
N GLN A 278 -7.45 4.40 13.34
CA GLN A 278 -6.86 3.55 14.39
C GLN A 278 -6.67 2.13 13.86
N GLY A 279 -7.70 1.56 13.21
CA GLY A 279 -7.66 0.22 12.64
C GLY A 279 -6.54 0.04 11.60
N PHE A 280 -6.24 1.07 10.81
CA PHE A 280 -5.14 1.00 9.85
C PHE A 280 -3.76 1.01 10.56
N THR A 281 -3.56 1.90 11.54
CA THR A 281 -2.33 1.89 12.35
C THR A 281 -2.16 0.54 13.05
N THR A 282 -3.20 0.03 13.70
CA THR A 282 -3.18 -1.25 14.42
C THR A 282 -2.87 -2.43 13.49
N ALA A 283 -3.47 -2.49 12.29
CA ALA A 283 -3.21 -3.56 11.34
C ALA A 283 -1.74 -3.56 10.87
N MET A 284 -1.15 -2.37 10.68
CA MET A 284 0.26 -2.22 10.33
C MET A 284 1.16 -2.66 11.48
N ALA A 285 0.91 -2.19 12.70
CA ALA A 285 1.65 -2.58 13.90
C ALA A 285 1.59 -4.10 14.13
N TRP A 286 0.41 -4.71 14.04
CA TRP A 286 0.25 -6.15 14.15
C TRP A 286 1.08 -6.90 13.11
N ARG A 287 1.06 -6.44 11.85
CA ARG A 287 1.81 -7.09 10.78
C ARG A 287 3.33 -6.98 11.00
N ILE A 288 3.80 -5.84 11.52
CA ILE A 288 5.19 -5.61 11.89
C ILE A 288 5.63 -6.60 12.96
N LEU A 289 4.86 -6.71 14.06
CA LEU A 289 5.17 -7.60 15.18
C LEU A 289 5.17 -9.07 14.78
N LYS A 290 4.18 -9.48 13.98
CA LYS A 290 4.10 -10.86 13.46
C LYS A 290 5.33 -11.27 12.64
N ASP A 291 5.82 -10.38 11.78
CA ASP A 291 7.01 -10.66 10.98
C ASP A 291 8.30 -10.48 11.82
N TYR A 292 8.25 -9.65 12.87
CA TYR A 292 9.36 -9.49 13.81
C TYR A 292 9.64 -10.78 14.61
N GLU A 293 8.61 -11.48 15.09
CA GLU A 293 8.78 -12.72 15.85
C GLU A 293 9.27 -13.90 14.99
N ARG A 294 8.85 -13.96 13.73
CA ARG A 294 9.19 -15.08 12.84
C ARG A 294 10.69 -15.23 12.60
N GLU A 295 11.43 -14.14 12.51
CA GLU A 295 12.88 -14.23 12.31
C GLU A 295 13.61 -14.66 13.59
N ASP A 296 13.07 -14.34 14.78
CA ASP A 296 13.63 -14.79 16.06
C ASP A 296 13.38 -16.30 16.32
N CYS A 297 12.43 -16.92 15.63
CA CYS A 297 12.21 -18.38 15.67
C CYS A 297 13.08 -19.17 14.68
N VAL A 298 13.73 -18.50 13.72
CA VAL A 298 14.55 -19.14 12.67
C VAL A 298 16.05 -19.01 12.95
N ALA A 299 16.45 -18.14 13.89
CA ALA A 299 17.82 -18.00 14.40
C ALA A 299 18.11 -18.97 15.57
#